data_AF-A0A382BUQ2-F1
#
_entry.id   AF-A0A382BUQ2-F1
#
_cell.length_a   1.000
_cell.length_b   1.000
_cell.length_c   1.000
_cell.angle_alpha   90.00
_cell.angle_beta   90.00
_cell.angle_gamma   90.00
#
_symmetry.space_group_name_H-M   'P 1'
#
loop_
_entity.id
_entity.type
_entity.pdbx_description
1 polymer ?
#
loop_
_entity_poly.entity_id
_entity_poly.type
_entity_poly.pdbx_seq_one_letter_code
_entity_poly.pdbx_strand_id
1 'polypeptide(L)'
;MKKVMVLLKAMLILLVLTSCASHGTTVPKPFSGSAEIFQVNDTGTVKVKGYNLKYQPTHWAFVQCDYWTGCYMRCQGPKKICKSISEKSDLKVINILTNH
;
A
#
# COMPACT_ATOMS: atom_id res chain seq x y z
N MET A 1 -7.45 -15.53 -42.26
CA MET A 1 -7.53 -14.14 -41.76
C MET A 1 -8.62 -13.92 -40.71
N LYS A 2 -9.92 -14.20 -40.97
CA LYS A 2 -11.01 -14.04 -39.98
C LYS A 2 -10.76 -14.75 -38.62
N LYS A 3 -10.35 -16.03 -38.64
CA LYS A 3 -10.10 -16.82 -37.41
C LYS A 3 -8.93 -16.27 -36.56
N VAL A 4 -7.86 -15.82 -37.21
CA VAL A 4 -6.69 -15.22 -36.55
C VAL A 4 -7.06 -13.89 -35.87
N MET A 5 -7.87 -13.07 -36.53
CA MET A 5 -8.34 -11.79 -35.97
C MET A 5 -9.31 -11.98 -34.79
N VAL A 6 -10.12 -13.04 -34.79
CA VAL A 6 -10.98 -13.41 -33.66
C VAL A 6 -10.13 -13.88 -32.47
N LEU A 7 -9.12 -14.71 -32.71
CA LEU A 7 -8.19 -15.16 -31.66
C LEU A 7 -7.41 -13.99 -31.05
N LEU A 8 -6.95 -13.04 -31.87
CA LEU A 8 -6.22 -11.85 -31.40
C LEU A 8 -7.11 -10.98 -30.49
N LYS A 9 -8.38 -10.77 -30.88
CA LYS A 9 -9.34 -10.03 -30.06
C LYS A 9 -9.62 -10.74 -28.74
N ALA A 10 -9.77 -12.06 -28.76
CA ALA A 10 -9.99 -12.84 -27.54
C ALA A 10 -8.80 -12.74 -26.57
N MET A 11 -7.56 -12.84 -27.07
CA MET A 11 -6.35 -12.65 -26.26
C MET A 11 -6.25 -11.24 -25.67
N LEU A 12 -6.60 -10.20 -26.44
CA LEU A 12 -6.57 -8.81 -25.95
C LEU A 12 -7.61 -8.60 -24.83
N ILE A 13 -8.80 -9.17 -24.97
CA ILE A 13 -9.85 -9.10 -23.94
C ILE A 13 -9.42 -9.85 -22.67
N LEU A 14 -8.82 -11.03 -22.81
CA LEU A 14 -8.27 -11.80 -21.69
C LEU A 14 -7.18 -11.04 -20.94
N LEU A 15 -6.26 -10.38 -21.64
CA LEU A 15 -5.21 -9.54 -21.05
C LEU A 15 -5.78 -8.35 -20.27
N VAL A 16 -6.85 -7.72 -20.77
CA VAL A 16 -7.50 -6.61 -20.07
C VAL A 16 -8.27 -7.10 -18.85
N LEU A 17 -8.95 -8.25 -18.93
CA LEU A 17 -9.69 -8.84 -17.80
C LEU A 17 -8.76 -9.31 -16.67
N THR A 18 -7.54 -9.75 -16.99
CA THR A 18 -6.53 -10.10 -15.98
C THR A 18 -5.71 -8.91 -15.49
N SER A 19 -5.86 -7.72 -16.10
CA SER A 19 -5.11 -6.51 -15.75
C SER A 19 -5.59 -5.80 -14.48
N CYS A 20 -6.36 -6.48 -13.61
CA CYS A 20 -6.43 -6.12 -12.19
C CYS A 20 -5.03 -6.30 -11.59
N ALA A 21 -4.09 -5.42 -11.97
CA ALA A 21 -2.75 -5.40 -11.48
C ALA A 21 -2.85 -5.13 -9.99
N SER A 22 -2.58 -6.16 -9.19
CA SER A 22 -2.52 -6.00 -7.75
C SER A 22 -1.47 -4.95 -7.45
N HIS A 23 -1.86 -3.90 -6.73
CA HIS A 23 -0.90 -2.99 -6.15
C HIS A 23 0.00 -3.79 -5.21
N GLY A 24 1.30 -3.47 -5.20
CA GLY A 24 2.22 -4.04 -4.23
C GLY A 24 1.82 -3.62 -2.81
N THR A 25 2.33 -4.34 -1.81
CA THR A 25 2.36 -3.84 -0.43
C THR A 25 3.78 -3.46 -0.08
N THR A 26 3.94 -2.51 0.83
CA THR A 26 5.25 -2.12 1.35
C THR A 26 5.19 -1.82 2.83
N VAL A 27 6.35 -1.85 3.47
CA VAL A 27 6.57 -1.51 4.87
C VAL A 27 7.58 -0.36 4.96
N PRO A 28 7.46 0.53 5.96
CA PRO A 28 8.41 1.61 6.16
C PRO A 28 9.81 1.06 6.46
N LYS A 29 10.84 1.63 5.84
CA LYS A 29 12.23 1.44 6.26
C LYS A 29 12.42 1.99 7.67
N PRO A 30 13.19 1.32 8.55
CA PRO A 30 13.52 1.86 9.86
C PRO A 30 14.27 3.19 9.73
N PHE A 31 14.01 4.11 10.66
CA PHE A 31 14.73 5.38 10.78
C PHE A 31 15.06 5.62 12.26
N SER A 32 15.95 6.57 12.57
CA SER A 32 16.35 6.84 13.95
C SER A 32 15.15 7.13 14.86
N GLY A 33 15.01 6.38 15.96
CA GLY A 33 13.88 6.48 16.89
C GLY A 33 12.58 5.79 16.43
N SER A 34 12.55 5.14 15.26
CA SER A 34 11.32 4.52 14.73
C SER A 34 10.74 3.43 15.64
N ALA A 35 11.60 2.71 16.37
CA ALA A 35 11.22 1.64 17.29
C ALA A 35 10.36 2.14 18.47
N GLU A 36 10.46 3.42 18.85
CA GLU A 36 9.63 4.03 19.89
C GLU A 36 8.27 4.47 19.34
N ILE A 37 8.18 4.72 18.03
CA ILE A 37 7.01 5.32 17.37
C ILE A 37 6.07 4.23 16.81
N PHE A 38 6.61 3.16 16.23
CA PHE A 38 5.80 2.11 15.63
C PHE A 38 6.45 0.73 15.70
N GLN A 39 5.66 -0.29 15.41
CA GLN A 39 6.12 -1.64 15.11
C GLN A 39 5.40 -2.14 13.86
N VAL A 40 6.03 -3.05 13.12
CA VAL A 40 5.38 -3.75 12.00
C VAL A 40 5.01 -5.15 12.49
N ASN A 41 3.76 -5.56 12.30
CA ASN A 41 3.35 -6.93 12.62
C ASN A 41 3.63 -7.90 11.46
N ASP A 42 3.40 -9.19 11.69
CA ASP A 42 3.66 -10.27 10.72
C ASP A 42 2.86 -10.13 9.41
N THR A 43 1.81 -9.33 9.43
CA THR A 43 0.97 -9.04 8.25
C THR A 43 1.40 -7.76 7.51
N GLY A 44 2.57 -7.19 7.84
CA GLY A 44 3.08 -5.95 7.25
C GLY A 44 2.32 -4.69 7.69
N THR A 45 1.56 -4.74 8.79
CA THR A 45 0.82 -3.59 9.30
C THR A 45 1.68 -2.77 10.25
N VAL A 46 1.87 -1.50 9.93
CA VAL A 46 2.45 -0.51 10.85
C VAL A 46 1.45 -0.24 11.97
N LYS A 47 1.80 -0.57 13.21
CA LYS A 47 1.02 -0.26 14.41
C LYS A 47 1.69 0.89 15.14
N VAL A 48 1.01 2.03 15.24
CA VAL A 48 1.54 3.21 15.96
C VAL A 48 1.48 2.95 17.46
N LYS A 49 2.61 3.13 18.15
CA LYS A 49 2.74 2.98 19.61
C LYS A 49 2.13 4.18 20.34
N GLY A 50 1.77 4.00 21.61
CA GLY A 50 1.19 5.05 22.45
C GLY A 50 -0.30 5.31 22.24
N TYR A 51 -0.98 4.53 21.38
CA TYR A 51 -2.42 4.62 21.15
C TYR A 51 -3.11 3.29 21.43
N ASN A 52 -4.34 3.35 21.94
CA ASN A 52 -5.18 2.16 22.04
C ASN A 52 -5.67 1.75 20.65
N LEU A 53 -4.96 0.79 20.04
CA LEU A 53 -5.18 0.34 18.66
C LEU A 53 -6.60 -0.21 18.42
N LYS A 54 -7.32 -0.68 19.45
CA LYS A 54 -8.71 -1.13 19.32
C LYS A 54 -9.64 -0.06 18.75
N TYR A 55 -9.33 1.21 19.02
CA TYR A 55 -10.14 2.37 18.61
C TYR A 55 -9.49 3.19 17.50
N GLN A 56 -8.38 2.72 16.93
CA GLN A 56 -7.68 3.44 15.87
C GLN A 56 -8.06 2.88 14.49
N PRO A 57 -8.40 3.75 13.53
CA PRO A 57 -8.71 3.33 12.17
C PRO A 57 -7.47 2.74 11.49
N THR A 58 -7.71 1.94 10.46
CA THR A 58 -6.64 1.44 9.59
C THR A 58 -6.58 2.28 8.33
N HIS A 59 -5.41 2.80 8.04
CA HIS A 59 -5.12 3.59 6.86
C HIS A 59 -4.34 2.79 5.83
N TRP A 60 -4.65 3.05 4.55
CA TRP A 60 -3.89 2.57 3.41
C TRP A 60 -3.25 3.77 2.73
N ALA A 61 -1.95 3.93 2.94
CA ALA A 61 -1.17 4.97 2.28
C ALA A 61 -0.70 4.45 0.93
N PHE A 62 -1.18 5.04 -0.16
CA PHE A 62 -0.68 4.78 -1.50
C PHE A 62 0.64 5.55 -1.67
N VAL A 63 1.71 4.81 -1.91
CA VAL A 63 3.08 5.32 -1.95
C VAL A 63 3.77 4.89 -3.24
N GLN A 64 4.74 5.71 -3.68
CA GLN A 64 5.65 5.31 -4.75
C GLN A 64 6.61 4.23 -4.25
N CYS A 65 6.82 3.18 -5.05
CA CYS A 65 7.70 2.06 -4.79
C CYS A 65 8.15 1.44 -6.12
N ASP A 66 8.94 0.36 -6.09
CA ASP A 66 9.48 -0.31 -7.28
C ASP A 66 8.42 -1.07 -8.11
N TYR A 67 7.16 -1.14 -7.63
CA TYR A 67 6.03 -1.62 -8.42
C TYR A 67 5.50 -0.51 -9.35
N TRP A 68 5.32 -0.84 -10.63
CA TRP A 68 4.85 0.11 -11.64
C TRP A 68 3.46 0.72 -11.35
N THR A 69 2.60 -0.02 -10.63
CA THR A 69 1.29 0.46 -10.16
C THR A 69 1.35 1.17 -8.80
N GLY A 70 2.52 1.34 -8.19
CA GLY A 70 2.69 1.81 -6.82
C GLY A 70 2.35 0.75 -5.76
N CYS A 71 2.52 1.10 -4.49
CA CYS A 71 2.30 0.21 -3.36
C CYS A 71 1.34 0.81 -2.34
N TYR A 72 0.70 -0.06 -1.56
CA TYR A 72 0.01 0.32 -0.34
C TYR A 72 0.82 -0.02 0.90
N MET A 73 1.00 0.97 1.77
CA MET A 73 1.47 0.76 3.14
C MET A 73 0.28 0.78 4.07
N ARG A 74 0.09 -0.30 4.84
CA ARG A 74 -1.00 -0.40 5.83
C ARG A 74 -0.54 0.12 7.18
N CYS A 75 -1.26 1.08 7.75
CA CYS A 75 -0.92 1.69 9.03
C CYS A 75 -2.15 1.88 9.92
N GLN A 76 -2.10 1.40 11.16
CA GLN A 76 -3.15 1.57 12.15
C GLN A 76 -2.69 2.53 13.25
N GLY A 77 -3.46 3.61 13.44
CA GLY A 77 -3.12 4.72 14.31
C GLY A 77 -3.62 6.05 13.73
N PRO A 78 -3.24 7.19 14.31
CA PRO A 78 -3.65 8.49 13.79
C PRO A 78 -3.11 8.75 12.38
N LYS A 79 -3.99 9.18 11.45
CA LYS A 79 -3.66 9.46 10.04
C LYS A 79 -2.39 10.30 9.85
N LYS A 80 -2.23 11.36 10.66
CA LYS A 80 -1.06 12.27 10.60
C LYS A 80 0.25 11.55 10.95
N ILE A 81 0.21 10.62 11.91
CA ILE A 81 1.39 9.85 12.30
C ILE A 81 1.71 8.81 11.24
N CYS A 82 0.71 8.11 10.71
CA CYS A 82 0.91 7.20 9.58
C CYS A 82 1.56 7.89 8.38
N LYS A 83 1.11 9.11 8.03
CA LYS A 83 1.75 9.92 6.98
C LYS A 83 3.21 10.24 7.32
N SER A 84 3.47 10.70 8.54
CA SER A 84 4.82 11.05 8.98
C SER A 84 5.77 9.86 8.98
N ILE A 85 5.31 8.67 9.38
CA ILE A 85 6.10 7.43 9.32
C ILE A 85 6.47 7.12 7.87
N SER A 86 5.52 7.17 6.93
CA SER A 86 5.81 6.96 5.51
C SER A 86 6.89 7.92 5.00
N GLU A 87 6.71 9.21 5.23
CA GLU A 87 7.61 10.25 4.71
C GLU A 87 9.01 10.15 5.31
N LYS A 88 9.14 9.86 6.62
CA LYS A 88 10.43 9.62 7.28
C LYS A 88 11.12 8.32 6.86
N SER A 89 10.38 7.44 6.19
CA SER A 89 10.89 6.16 5.66
C SER A 89 11.18 6.24 4.16
N ASP A 90 11.32 7.46 3.62
CA ASP A 90 11.52 7.78 2.21
C ASP A 90 10.39 7.26 1.29
N LEU A 91 9.19 7.05 1.82
CA LEU A 91 8.01 6.68 1.04
C LEU A 91 7.23 7.95 0.67
N LYS A 92 7.24 8.30 -0.62
CA LYS A 92 6.44 9.41 -1.14
C LYS A 92 4.96 9.05 -1.13
N VAL A 93 4.21 9.66 -0.19
CA VAL A 93 2.76 9.47 -0.06
C VAL A 93 2.02 10.26 -1.13
N ILE A 94 1.20 9.56 -1.91
CA ILE A 94 0.34 10.14 -2.95
C ILE A 94 -1.06 10.35 -2.38
N ASN A 95 -1.60 9.35 -1.68
CA ASN A 95 -2.92 9.42 -1.07
C ASN A 95 -2.98 8.54 0.20
N ILE A 96 -3.91 8.85 1.10
CA ILE A 96 -4.20 8.00 2.27
C ILE A 96 -5.71 7.79 2.37
N LEU A 97 -6.11 6.55 2.17
CA LEU A 97 -7.48 6.05 2.37
C LEU A 97 -7.64 5.59 3.83
N THR A 98 -8.79 5.87 4.44
CA THR A 98 -9.11 5.46 5.80
C THR A 98 -10.19 4.40 5.77
N ASN A 99 -9.96 3.28 6.45
CA ASN A 99 -10.98 2.29 6.76
C ASN A 99 -11.39 2.46 8.23
N HIS A 100 -12.69 2.66 8.45
CA HIS A 100 -13.28 2.94 9.76
C HIS A 100 -13.77 1.67 10.44
#